data_AF-B8I023-F1
#
_entry.id   AF-B8I023-F1
#
_cell.length_a   1.000
_cell.length_b   1.000
_cell.length_c   1.000
_cell.angle_alpha   90.00
_cell.angle_beta   90.00
_cell.angle_gamma   90.00
#
_symmetry.space_group_name_H-M   'P 1'
#
loop_
_entity.id
_entity.type
_entity.pdbx_description
1 polymer ?
#
loop_
_entity_poly.entity_id
_entity_poly.type
_entity_poly.pdbx_seq_one_letter_code
_entity_poly.pdbx_strand_id
1 'polypeptide(L)'
;MDKIKKLRLRPIVNFKVVTILPEKENAICGTCNQAKVGNKEFPTLEKAIYSIDSPDKTTITLLTDVNLGKSTLSLGINTNIVLDLAGHKLTSTNCDGTIYLEGALTVIDSNEKETGVIENLYPKGMGIYFNRSGVLKLEGGTIKGYSALYNWSNTPAPFVIMNGGTLKGSCYGISYLDAANIIINNGTVQGGVMAFNNWGKSTHSFYIGESSYIKKGALLHSGVAKKYDATDNIVVVKKQYEIVNSFFTQNTISSSFSLA
;
A
#
# COMPACT_ATOMS: atom_id res chain seq x y z
N MET A 1 -68.82 -50.37 -19.94
CA MET A 1 -67.45 -50.21 -20.50
C MET A 1 -67.20 -48.71 -20.56
N ASP A 2 -66.50 -48.15 -19.57
CA ASP A 2 -66.40 -46.68 -19.45
C ASP A 2 -65.08 -46.22 -18.82
N LYS A 3 -64.55 -45.06 -19.25
CA LYS A 3 -63.22 -44.56 -18.86
C LYS A 3 -63.28 -43.13 -18.33
N ILE A 4 -63.79 -42.94 -17.12
CA ILE A 4 -63.72 -41.65 -16.42
C ILE A 4 -62.27 -41.41 -15.94
N LYS A 5 -61.50 -40.61 -16.70
CA LYS A 5 -60.17 -40.15 -16.31
C LYS A 5 -60.28 -39.20 -15.10
N LYS A 6 -59.76 -39.60 -13.93
CA LYS A 6 -59.59 -38.69 -12.79
C LYS A 6 -58.55 -37.60 -13.12
N LEU A 7 -59.01 -36.37 -13.33
CA LEU A 7 -58.14 -35.20 -13.39
C LEU A 7 -57.49 -34.98 -12.02
N ARG A 8 -56.15 -34.96 -11.96
CA ARG A 8 -55.40 -34.58 -10.76
C ARG A 8 -54.83 -33.18 -10.94
N LEU A 9 -55.53 -32.17 -10.41
CA LEU A 9 -54.96 -30.84 -10.22
C LEU A 9 -53.82 -30.93 -9.21
N ARG A 10 -52.66 -30.33 -9.52
CA ARG A 10 -51.54 -30.16 -8.59
C ARG A 10 -51.38 -28.66 -8.27
N PRO A 11 -51.47 -28.23 -7.01
CA PRO A 11 -51.13 -26.87 -6.63
C PRO A 11 -49.61 -26.75 -6.41
N ILE A 12 -48.91 -26.08 -7.31
CA ILE A 12 -47.57 -25.52 -7.03
C ILE A 12 -47.54 -24.10 -7.59
N VAL A 13 -47.69 -23.11 -6.72
CA VAL A 13 -47.46 -21.70 -7.07
C VAL A 13 -45.95 -21.51 -7.23
N ASN A 14 -45.52 -21.12 -8.43
CA ASN A 14 -44.09 -21.03 -8.75
C ASN A 14 -43.50 -19.73 -8.18
N PHE A 15 -43.24 -19.71 -6.88
CA PHE A 15 -42.82 -18.53 -6.12
C PHE A 15 -41.35 -18.17 -6.41
N LYS A 16 -41.11 -17.44 -7.52
CA LYS A 16 -39.81 -16.81 -7.78
C LYS A 16 -39.55 -15.71 -6.75
N VAL A 17 -38.84 -16.04 -5.68
CA VAL A 17 -38.18 -15.05 -4.82
C VAL A 17 -37.04 -14.43 -5.62
N VAL A 18 -37.27 -13.25 -6.18
CA VAL A 18 -36.21 -12.44 -6.81
C VAL A 18 -35.55 -11.63 -5.71
N THR A 19 -34.42 -12.11 -5.20
CA THR A 19 -33.60 -11.37 -4.24
C THR A 19 -32.91 -10.20 -4.96
N ILE A 20 -33.60 -9.06 -5.03
CA ILE A 20 -32.99 -7.79 -5.45
C ILE A 20 -32.05 -7.36 -4.32
N LEU A 21 -30.77 -7.76 -4.44
CA LEU A 21 -29.71 -7.08 -3.72
C LEU A 21 -29.67 -5.64 -4.24
N PRO A 22 -29.62 -4.61 -3.38
CA PRO A 22 -29.42 -3.25 -3.86
C PRO A 22 -28.08 -3.19 -4.58
N GLU A 23 -28.08 -2.83 -5.86
CA GLU A 23 -26.85 -2.47 -6.53
C GLU A 23 -26.22 -1.32 -5.74
N LYS A 24 -24.96 -1.49 -5.34
CA LYS A 24 -24.25 -0.42 -4.65
C LYS A 24 -23.97 0.66 -5.69
N GLU A 25 -24.86 1.64 -5.73
CA GLU A 25 -24.81 2.78 -6.62
C GLU A 25 -23.46 3.50 -6.43
N ASN A 26 -22.52 3.21 -7.32
CA ASN A 26 -21.31 3.99 -7.44
C ASN A 26 -21.74 5.35 -7.95
N ALA A 27 -21.86 6.33 -7.05
CA ALA A 27 -22.13 7.71 -7.39
C ALA A 27 -20.96 8.25 -8.25
N ILE A 28 -21.06 8.09 -9.57
CA ILE A 28 -20.14 8.66 -10.54
C ILE A 28 -20.37 10.18 -10.49
N CYS A 29 -19.64 10.88 -9.62
CA CYS A 29 -19.69 12.33 -9.57
C CYS A 29 -19.12 12.89 -10.88
N GLY A 30 -20.01 13.24 -11.81
CA GLY A 30 -19.65 13.96 -13.02
C GLY A 30 -18.97 15.28 -12.64
N THR A 31 -17.68 15.39 -12.94
CA THR A 31 -16.83 16.57 -12.73
C THR A 31 -16.47 16.96 -11.29
N CYS A 32 -16.54 16.05 -10.31
CA CYS A 32 -15.83 16.27 -9.04
C CYS A 32 -14.31 16.42 -9.28
N ASN A 33 -13.68 17.42 -8.64
CA ASN A 33 -12.22 17.52 -8.58
C ASN A 33 -11.64 16.32 -7.81
N GLN A 34 -10.50 15.79 -8.26
CA GLN A 34 -9.89 14.59 -7.66
C GLN A 34 -8.99 14.90 -6.48
N ALA A 35 -8.32 16.06 -6.50
CA ALA A 35 -7.31 16.41 -5.53
C ALA A 35 -7.18 17.93 -5.36
N LYS A 36 -6.53 18.36 -4.27
CA LYS A 36 -6.15 19.77 -4.03
C LYS A 36 -4.71 19.90 -3.57
N VAL A 37 -4.12 21.06 -3.87
CA VAL A 37 -2.85 21.54 -3.31
C VAL A 37 -3.15 22.85 -2.57
N GLY A 38 -3.04 22.82 -1.24
CA GLY A 38 -3.57 23.90 -0.39
C GLY A 38 -5.06 24.12 -0.64
N ASN A 39 -5.43 25.34 -1.08
CA ASN A 39 -6.81 25.71 -1.42
C ASN A 39 -7.14 25.58 -2.93
N LYS A 40 -6.20 25.14 -3.77
CA LYS A 40 -6.41 25.01 -5.22
C LYS A 40 -6.79 23.58 -5.58
N GLU A 41 -7.98 23.40 -6.14
CA GLU A 41 -8.48 22.09 -6.58
C GLU A 41 -8.10 21.76 -8.05
N PHE A 42 -8.06 20.47 -8.37
CA PHE A 42 -7.66 19.96 -9.68
C PHE A 42 -8.57 18.82 -10.16
N PRO A 43 -8.96 18.78 -11.45
CA PRO A 43 -9.85 17.77 -11.98
C PRO A 43 -9.20 16.38 -12.13
N THR A 44 -7.87 16.27 -12.05
CA THR A 44 -7.17 14.98 -11.89
C THR A 44 -6.03 15.08 -10.88
N LEU A 45 -5.72 13.97 -10.22
CA LEU A 45 -4.55 13.84 -9.33
C LEU A 45 -3.24 14.16 -10.07
N GLU A 46 -3.11 13.71 -11.31
CA GLU A 46 -1.98 14.00 -12.20
C GLU A 46 -1.79 15.51 -12.40
N LYS A 47 -2.89 16.26 -12.62
CA LYS A 47 -2.85 17.73 -12.76
C LYS A 47 -2.49 18.46 -11.46
N ALA A 48 -2.79 17.88 -10.30
CA ALA A 48 -2.29 18.41 -9.02
C ALA A 48 -0.77 18.23 -8.92
N ILE A 49 -0.25 17.05 -9.27
CA ILE A 49 1.20 16.75 -9.26
C ILE A 49 1.96 17.63 -10.27
N TYR A 50 1.45 17.79 -11.50
CA TYR A 50 2.03 18.67 -12.52
C TYR A 50 1.91 20.19 -12.22
N SER A 51 1.37 20.58 -11.07
CA SER A 51 1.30 21.99 -10.63
C SER A 51 2.34 22.36 -9.56
N ILE A 52 3.27 21.44 -9.26
CA ILE A 52 4.29 21.60 -8.23
C ILE A 52 5.57 22.12 -8.89
N ASP A 53 5.74 23.44 -8.86
CA ASP A 53 6.87 24.15 -9.47
C ASP A 53 8.09 24.30 -8.51
N SER A 54 8.07 23.66 -7.34
CA SER A 54 9.15 23.70 -6.33
C SER A 54 9.67 22.29 -5.99
N PRO A 55 10.98 22.11 -5.68
CA PRO A 55 11.49 20.88 -5.06
C PRO A 55 11.01 20.65 -3.62
N ASP A 56 10.35 21.64 -3.00
CA ASP A 56 9.83 21.54 -1.64
C ASP A 56 8.74 20.47 -1.49
N LYS A 57 8.78 19.75 -0.36
CA LYS A 57 7.85 18.67 -0.05
C LYS A 57 6.40 19.19 0.04
N THR A 58 5.61 18.95 -1.01
CA THR A 58 4.29 19.55 -1.19
C THR A 58 3.17 18.56 -0.91
N THR A 59 2.14 18.96 -0.16
CA THR A 59 0.99 18.11 0.17
C THR A 59 -0.10 18.17 -0.88
N ILE A 60 -0.56 17.00 -1.32
CA ILE A 60 -1.71 16.79 -2.20
C ILE A 60 -2.74 15.96 -1.43
N THR A 61 -3.93 16.49 -1.21
CA THR A 61 -5.04 15.78 -0.55
C THR A 61 -6.06 15.31 -1.59
N LEU A 62 -6.47 14.04 -1.53
CA LEU A 62 -7.57 13.50 -2.34
C LEU A 62 -8.92 14.07 -1.89
N LEU A 63 -9.84 14.24 -2.86
CA LEU A 63 -11.20 14.74 -2.64
C LEU A 63 -12.30 13.73 -3.03
N THR A 64 -11.91 12.63 -3.67
CA THR A 64 -12.77 11.51 -4.08
C THR A 64 -11.90 10.28 -4.37
N ASP A 65 -12.52 9.11 -4.52
CA ASP A 65 -11.84 7.91 -5.02
C ASP A 65 -11.34 8.16 -6.47
N VAL A 66 -10.06 7.87 -6.71
CA VAL A 66 -9.37 7.99 -8.00
C VAL A 66 -9.13 6.59 -8.59
N ASN A 67 -9.51 6.41 -9.85
CA ASN A 67 -9.27 5.18 -10.61
C ASN A 67 -8.45 5.50 -11.85
N LEU A 68 -7.20 4.99 -11.89
CA LEU A 68 -6.26 5.17 -13.00
C LEU A 68 -6.57 4.23 -14.18
N GLY A 69 -7.55 3.33 -14.05
CA GLY A 69 -7.88 2.34 -15.06
C GLY A 69 -6.67 1.42 -15.31
N LYS A 70 -6.13 1.46 -16.53
CA LYS A 70 -4.92 0.70 -16.92
C LYS A 70 -3.63 1.53 -16.86
N SER A 71 -3.70 2.79 -16.44
CA SER A 71 -2.54 3.66 -16.23
C SER A 71 -1.87 3.40 -14.88
N THR A 72 -0.69 4.00 -14.70
CA THR A 72 0.15 3.94 -13.50
C THR A 72 0.53 5.36 -13.12
N LEU A 73 0.48 5.71 -11.83
CA LEU A 73 0.89 7.03 -11.36
C LEU A 73 2.42 7.10 -11.21
N SER A 74 3.09 7.76 -12.14
CA SER A 74 4.56 7.85 -12.18
C SER A 74 5.08 9.06 -11.39
N LEU A 75 5.83 8.77 -10.32
CA LEU A 75 6.50 9.75 -9.45
C LEU A 75 8.02 9.68 -9.69
N GLY A 76 8.48 10.41 -10.72
CA GLY A 76 9.88 10.43 -11.16
C GLY A 76 10.84 11.10 -10.17
N ILE A 77 12.15 10.99 -10.42
CA ILE A 77 13.22 11.41 -9.50
C ILE A 77 13.11 12.82 -8.87
N ASN A 78 12.45 13.77 -9.53
CA ASN A 78 12.30 15.15 -9.05
C ASN A 78 11.01 15.40 -8.24
N THR A 79 10.12 14.41 -8.07
CA THR A 79 8.90 14.58 -7.27
C THR A 79 9.18 14.41 -5.78
N ASN A 80 8.66 15.33 -4.96
CA ASN A 80 8.76 15.30 -3.50
C ASN A 80 7.40 15.65 -2.91
N ILE A 81 6.54 14.66 -2.68
CA ILE A 81 5.13 14.89 -2.33
C ILE A 81 4.70 14.19 -1.04
N VAL A 82 3.72 14.78 -0.35
CA VAL A 82 2.88 14.08 0.61
C VAL A 82 1.54 13.80 -0.07
N LEU A 83 1.21 12.54 -0.31
CA LEU A 83 -0.12 12.12 -0.71
C LEU A 83 -0.94 11.87 0.55
N ASP A 84 -1.91 12.73 0.81
CA ASP A 84 -2.93 12.54 1.83
C ASP A 84 -4.16 11.87 1.20
N LEU A 85 -4.44 10.65 1.66
CA LEU A 85 -5.56 9.86 1.14
C LEU A 85 -6.92 10.36 1.64
N ALA A 86 -7.00 11.06 2.78
CA ALA A 86 -8.23 11.58 3.39
C ALA A 86 -9.42 10.59 3.41
N GLY A 87 -9.14 9.29 3.59
CA GLY A 87 -10.11 8.20 3.61
C GLY A 87 -10.51 7.65 2.23
N HIS A 88 -10.02 8.26 1.14
CA HIS A 88 -10.29 7.90 -0.25
C HIS A 88 -9.32 6.84 -0.81
N LYS A 89 -9.68 6.28 -1.96
CA LYS A 89 -8.89 5.26 -2.65
C LYS A 89 -8.20 5.78 -3.90
N LEU A 90 -6.97 5.34 -4.11
CA LEU A 90 -6.26 5.40 -5.39
C LEU A 90 -6.14 3.96 -5.93
N THR A 91 -6.75 3.69 -7.08
CA THR A 91 -6.86 2.32 -7.63
C THR A 91 -6.34 2.22 -9.07
N SER A 92 -5.83 1.04 -9.44
CA SER A 92 -5.51 0.69 -10.82
C SER A 92 -5.81 -0.77 -11.14
N THR A 93 -5.72 -1.14 -12.42
CA THR A 93 -5.93 -2.48 -12.99
C THR A 93 -4.80 -2.87 -13.95
N ASN A 94 -3.63 -2.24 -13.79
CA ASN A 94 -2.44 -2.44 -14.63
C ASN A 94 -1.58 -3.63 -14.13
N CYS A 95 -0.68 -4.15 -14.96
CA CYS A 95 0.22 -5.25 -14.59
C CYS A 95 1.44 -4.83 -13.75
N ASP A 96 1.62 -3.53 -13.53
CA ASP A 96 2.76 -2.90 -12.86
C ASP A 96 2.33 -2.39 -11.45
N GLY A 97 2.78 -1.20 -11.03
CA GLY A 97 2.34 -0.56 -9.79
C GLY A 97 1.07 0.29 -9.97
N THR A 98 0.25 0.49 -8.93
CA THR A 98 -0.67 1.66 -8.90
C THR A 98 0.14 2.95 -8.88
N ILE A 99 1.23 2.97 -8.10
CA ILE A 99 2.27 4.00 -8.15
C ILE A 99 3.59 3.38 -8.65
N TYR A 100 4.29 4.09 -9.53
CA TYR A 100 5.67 3.82 -9.93
C TYR A 100 6.56 4.92 -9.34
N LEU A 101 7.47 4.54 -8.44
CA LEU A 101 8.19 5.48 -7.58
C LEU A 101 9.70 5.45 -7.85
N GLU A 102 10.23 6.60 -8.29
CA GLU A 102 11.67 6.89 -8.40
C GLU A 102 12.08 8.11 -7.55
N GLY A 103 11.16 9.05 -7.30
CA GLY A 103 11.33 10.19 -6.40
C GLY A 103 10.93 9.90 -4.94
N ALA A 104 10.52 10.94 -4.21
CA ALA A 104 10.10 10.87 -2.82
C ALA A 104 8.58 11.00 -2.63
N LEU A 105 7.99 10.05 -1.91
CA LEU A 105 6.58 10.00 -1.56
C LEU A 105 6.41 9.77 -0.04
N THR A 106 5.71 10.69 0.64
CA THR A 106 5.09 10.41 1.93
C THR A 106 3.63 10.02 1.69
N VAL A 107 3.13 8.95 2.31
CA VAL A 107 1.71 8.59 2.33
C VAL A 107 1.18 8.81 3.74
N ILE A 108 0.12 9.62 3.85
CA ILE A 108 -0.66 9.81 5.07
C ILE A 108 -2.14 9.54 4.79
N ASP A 109 -2.93 9.40 5.84
CA ASP A 109 -4.38 9.50 5.75
C ASP A 109 -4.87 10.43 6.86
N SER A 110 -5.42 11.59 6.50
CA SER A 110 -5.98 12.56 7.45
C SER A 110 -7.38 12.19 7.97
N ASN A 111 -7.97 11.08 7.50
CA ASN A 111 -9.25 10.59 8.01
C ASN A 111 -9.11 9.92 9.38
N GLU A 112 -9.99 10.27 10.33
CA GLU A 112 -10.04 9.72 11.70
C GLU A 112 -10.07 8.19 11.80
N LYS A 113 -10.41 7.48 10.72
CA LYS A 113 -10.56 6.02 10.67
C LYS A 113 -9.53 5.33 9.76
N GLU A 114 -8.58 6.08 9.20
CA GLU A 114 -7.54 5.62 8.26
C GLU A 114 -8.05 4.67 7.15
N THR A 115 -9.22 5.00 6.56
CA THR A 115 -9.88 4.13 5.57
C THR A 115 -9.30 4.22 4.15
N GLY A 116 -8.33 5.11 3.93
CA GLY A 116 -7.73 5.38 2.63
C GLY A 116 -6.88 4.23 2.12
N VAL A 117 -6.90 4.01 0.80
CA VAL A 117 -6.29 2.83 0.18
C VAL A 117 -5.57 3.14 -1.13
N ILE A 118 -4.33 2.67 -1.29
CA ILE A 118 -3.66 2.50 -2.59
C ILE A 118 -3.77 1.02 -2.98
N GLU A 119 -4.47 0.66 -4.05
CA GLU A 119 -4.78 -0.74 -4.38
C GLU A 119 -4.76 -1.05 -5.88
N ASN A 120 -3.84 -1.92 -6.31
CA ASN A 120 -3.88 -2.50 -7.64
C ASN A 120 -4.78 -3.74 -7.63
N LEU A 121 -5.84 -3.69 -8.44
CA LEU A 121 -6.87 -4.73 -8.58
C LEU A 121 -6.52 -5.79 -9.64
N TYR A 122 -5.41 -5.63 -10.37
CA TYR A 122 -4.91 -6.65 -11.28
C TYR A 122 -4.36 -7.87 -10.49
N PRO A 123 -4.66 -9.13 -10.86
CA PRO A 123 -4.31 -10.30 -10.04
C PRO A 123 -2.82 -10.52 -9.73
N LYS A 124 -1.92 -9.84 -10.45
CA LYS A 124 -0.47 -9.83 -10.20
C LYS A 124 0.13 -8.42 -10.03
N GLY A 125 -0.71 -7.38 -9.99
CA GLY A 125 -0.26 -5.99 -9.94
C GLY A 125 0.21 -5.57 -8.54
N MET A 126 1.10 -4.58 -8.47
CA MET A 126 1.75 -4.11 -7.26
C MET A 126 1.05 -2.85 -6.73
N GLY A 127 1.03 -2.63 -5.41
CA GLY A 127 0.55 -1.37 -4.84
C GLY A 127 1.49 -0.21 -5.20
N ILE A 128 2.73 -0.28 -4.72
CA ILE A 128 3.83 0.59 -5.17
C ILE A 128 4.95 -0.26 -5.77
N TYR A 129 5.35 0.10 -6.99
CA TYR A 129 6.52 -0.44 -7.68
C TYR A 129 7.68 0.56 -7.57
N PHE A 130 8.82 0.12 -7.02
CA PHE A 130 10.03 0.93 -6.93
C PHE A 130 10.96 0.62 -8.10
N ASN A 131 11.18 1.60 -8.97
CA ASN A 131 12.29 1.56 -9.91
C ASN A 131 13.42 2.42 -9.34
N ARG A 132 14.63 1.84 -9.20
CA ARG A 132 15.79 2.54 -8.63
C ARG A 132 15.51 3.08 -7.21
N SER A 133 16.02 4.27 -6.90
CA SER A 133 16.13 4.90 -5.58
C SER A 133 14.85 5.52 -5.02
N GLY A 134 13.66 5.02 -5.38
CA GLY A 134 12.40 5.54 -4.86
C GLY A 134 12.35 5.56 -3.33
N VAL A 135 11.91 6.68 -2.75
CA VAL A 135 11.86 6.90 -1.29
C VAL A 135 10.41 6.93 -0.84
N LEU A 136 10.01 5.99 0.02
CA LEU A 136 8.68 5.93 0.63
C LEU A 136 8.73 6.24 2.13
N LYS A 137 7.82 7.07 2.60
CA LYS A 137 7.52 7.27 4.02
C LYS A 137 6.03 7.02 4.27
N LEU A 138 5.68 5.91 4.94
CA LEU A 138 4.30 5.54 5.23
C LEU A 138 3.96 5.89 6.69
N GLU A 139 3.05 6.85 6.88
CA GLU A 139 2.55 7.24 8.22
C GLU A 139 1.17 6.66 8.51
N GLY A 140 0.30 6.51 7.50
CA GLY A 140 -1.09 6.08 7.70
C GLY A 140 -1.75 5.54 6.42
N GLY A 141 -2.94 4.96 6.56
CA GLY A 141 -3.70 4.35 5.45
C GLY A 141 -3.15 2.99 5.00
N THR A 142 -3.73 2.41 3.93
CA THR A 142 -3.43 1.03 3.49
C THR A 142 -2.89 0.93 2.06
N ILE A 143 -1.79 0.21 1.84
CA ILE A 143 -1.27 -0.14 0.50
C ILE A 143 -1.50 -1.64 0.22
N LYS A 144 -1.98 -1.97 -0.99
CA LYS A 144 -2.32 -3.33 -1.40
C LYS A 144 -1.95 -3.66 -2.86
N GLY A 145 -1.78 -4.94 -3.11
CA GLY A 145 -1.63 -5.55 -4.45
C GLY A 145 -1.34 -7.04 -4.31
N TYR A 146 -0.85 -7.67 -5.37
CA TYR A 146 -0.17 -8.97 -5.31
C TYR A 146 1.07 -8.89 -4.42
N SER A 147 1.87 -7.84 -4.62
CA SER A 147 2.75 -7.30 -3.57
C SER A 147 2.25 -5.92 -3.15
N ALA A 148 2.26 -5.57 -1.86
CA ALA A 148 1.93 -4.19 -1.47
C ALA A 148 3.07 -3.24 -1.86
N LEU A 149 4.31 -3.58 -1.48
CA LEU A 149 5.54 -2.94 -1.99
C LEU A 149 6.38 -3.94 -2.79
N TYR A 150 6.92 -3.51 -3.93
CA TYR A 150 7.72 -4.36 -4.82
C TYR A 150 8.93 -3.63 -5.44
N ASN A 151 10.06 -4.32 -5.53
CA ASN A 151 11.25 -3.87 -6.25
C ASN A 151 11.88 -5.04 -7.03
N TRP A 152 12.33 -4.75 -8.25
CA TRP A 152 13.12 -5.68 -9.08
C TRP A 152 14.30 -4.94 -9.75
N SER A 153 14.98 -4.07 -8.98
CA SER A 153 16.03 -3.19 -9.50
C SER A 153 17.19 -3.09 -8.52
N ASN A 154 18.38 -3.52 -8.97
CA ASN A 154 19.52 -3.82 -8.12
C ASN A 154 20.18 -2.57 -7.53
N THR A 155 20.30 -1.49 -8.31
CA THR A 155 21.01 -0.25 -7.92
C THR A 155 20.51 0.99 -8.66
N PRO A 156 20.56 2.18 -8.03
CA PRO A 156 20.52 2.37 -6.58
C PRO A 156 19.22 1.79 -6.02
N ALA A 157 19.31 1.07 -4.90
CA ALA A 157 18.15 0.41 -4.31
C ALA A 157 17.31 1.41 -3.47
N PRO A 158 15.99 1.18 -3.33
CA PRO A 158 15.04 2.12 -2.72
C PRO A 158 15.23 2.31 -1.20
N PHE A 159 14.48 3.25 -0.62
CA PHE A 159 14.47 3.54 0.81
C PHE A 159 13.03 3.56 1.33
N VAL A 160 12.75 2.90 2.46
CA VAL A 160 11.38 2.83 3.03
C VAL A 160 11.40 3.09 4.54
N ILE A 161 10.63 4.07 4.98
CA ILE A 161 10.29 4.29 6.39
C ILE A 161 8.80 4.00 6.57
N MET A 162 8.44 3.24 7.60
CA MET A 162 7.07 2.96 7.99
C MET A 162 6.86 3.28 9.46
N ASN A 163 6.10 4.34 9.74
CA ASN A 163 5.77 4.84 11.08
C ASN A 163 4.31 4.53 11.48
N GLY A 164 3.51 4.02 10.54
CA GLY A 164 2.13 3.61 10.76
C GLY A 164 1.54 3.01 9.48
N GLY A 165 0.21 3.03 9.36
CA GLY A 165 -0.51 2.44 8.22
C GLY A 165 -0.37 0.92 8.10
N THR A 166 -0.78 0.38 6.96
CA THR A 166 -0.80 -1.06 6.66
C THR A 166 -0.31 -1.39 5.26
N LEU A 167 0.62 -2.34 5.15
CA LEU A 167 1.04 -2.99 3.91
C LEU A 167 0.38 -4.38 3.82
N LYS A 168 -0.48 -4.61 2.82
CA LYS A 168 -1.27 -5.85 2.71
C LYS A 168 -1.26 -6.43 1.30
N GLY A 169 -0.31 -7.34 1.05
CA GLY A 169 -0.23 -8.07 -0.21
C GLY A 169 -1.03 -9.37 -0.21
N SER A 170 -1.68 -9.69 -1.32
CA SER A 170 -2.34 -11.00 -1.51
C SER A 170 -1.35 -12.15 -1.67
N CYS A 171 -0.10 -11.86 -2.04
CA CYS A 171 1.03 -12.78 -1.99
C CYS A 171 2.12 -12.26 -1.04
N TYR A 172 2.70 -11.09 -1.34
CA TYR A 172 3.83 -10.53 -0.58
C TYR A 172 3.53 -9.19 0.08
N GLY A 173 3.82 -9.00 1.37
CA GLY A 173 3.76 -7.66 1.98
C GLY A 173 4.79 -6.73 1.32
N ILE A 174 6.05 -7.18 1.36
CA ILE A 174 7.26 -6.52 0.85
C ILE A 174 8.02 -7.58 0.02
N SER A 175 8.30 -7.31 -1.26
CA SER A 175 9.05 -8.21 -2.15
C SER A 175 10.14 -7.46 -2.95
N TYR A 176 11.41 -7.64 -2.59
CA TYR A 176 12.53 -6.83 -3.11
C TYR A 176 13.63 -7.70 -3.73
N LEU A 177 14.36 -7.18 -4.73
CA LEU A 177 15.51 -7.85 -5.33
C LEU A 177 16.84 -7.44 -4.70
N ASP A 178 16.91 -6.25 -4.08
CA ASP A 178 17.92 -5.92 -3.07
C ASP A 178 17.22 -5.15 -1.93
N ALA A 179 17.46 -5.57 -0.69
CA ALA A 179 16.74 -5.09 0.49
C ALA A 179 17.42 -3.87 1.11
N ALA A 180 17.59 -2.80 0.34
CA ALA A 180 18.07 -1.53 0.90
C ALA A 180 17.05 -0.93 1.88
N ASN A 181 17.55 -0.59 3.07
CA ASN A 181 17.04 0.46 3.95
C ASN A 181 15.51 0.47 4.14
N ILE A 182 14.95 -0.65 4.61
CA ILE A 182 13.58 -0.72 5.10
C ILE A 182 13.60 -0.61 6.63
N ILE A 183 12.96 0.44 7.15
CA ILE A 183 12.86 0.77 8.57
C ILE A 183 11.37 0.79 8.93
N ILE A 184 10.91 -0.19 9.70
CA ILE A 184 9.54 -0.22 10.22
C ILE A 184 9.62 0.11 11.70
N ASN A 185 9.13 1.28 12.08
CA ASN A 185 9.04 1.70 13.48
C ASN A 185 7.72 1.26 14.12
N ASN A 186 6.63 1.29 13.33
CA ASN A 186 5.27 0.98 13.75
C ASN A 186 4.38 0.69 12.52
N GLY A 187 3.18 0.12 12.73
CA GLY A 187 2.23 -0.25 11.67
C GLY A 187 2.21 -1.75 11.34
N THR A 188 1.41 -2.15 10.36
CA THR A 188 1.15 -3.58 10.05
C THR A 188 1.69 -4.02 8.68
N VAL A 189 2.44 -5.13 8.62
CA VAL A 189 2.77 -5.81 7.36
C VAL A 189 2.15 -7.21 7.30
N GLN A 190 1.33 -7.45 6.27
CA GLN A 190 0.67 -8.72 5.98
C GLN A 190 0.98 -9.18 4.55
N GLY A 191 1.33 -10.45 4.40
CA GLY A 191 1.33 -11.15 3.10
C GLY A 191 0.42 -12.37 3.12
N GLY A 192 -0.24 -12.66 2.00
CA GLY A 192 -1.04 -13.89 1.84
C GLY A 192 -0.18 -15.15 1.79
N VAL A 193 1.08 -15.06 1.34
CA VAL A 193 2.12 -16.08 1.46
C VAL A 193 3.20 -15.64 2.44
N MET A 194 3.79 -14.45 2.23
CA MET A 194 4.89 -13.91 3.04
C MET A 194 4.78 -12.38 3.19
N ALA A 195 4.71 -11.83 4.39
CA ALA A 195 4.93 -10.42 4.69
C ALA A 195 6.27 -9.90 4.12
N PHE A 196 7.32 -10.71 4.06
CA PHE A 196 8.64 -10.34 3.54
C PHE A 196 9.23 -11.40 2.61
N ASN A 197 9.70 -10.95 1.45
CA ASN A 197 10.42 -11.74 0.46
C ASN A 197 11.63 -10.93 -0.05
N ASN A 198 12.81 -11.57 -0.11
CA ASN A 198 14.03 -10.99 -0.67
C ASN A 198 14.62 -11.98 -1.67
N TRP A 199 14.73 -11.57 -2.94
CA TRP A 199 15.28 -12.36 -4.04
C TRP A 199 16.80 -12.17 -4.20
N GLY A 200 17.39 -11.22 -3.47
CA GLY A 200 18.78 -10.81 -3.59
C GLY A 200 19.78 -11.68 -2.83
N LYS A 201 21.06 -11.29 -2.97
CA LYS A 201 22.20 -11.81 -2.18
C LYS A 201 22.68 -10.82 -1.11
N SER A 202 21.87 -9.79 -0.82
CA SER A 202 22.26 -8.59 -0.08
C SER A 202 22.36 -8.84 1.43
N THR A 203 23.43 -8.33 2.05
CA THR A 203 23.62 -8.31 3.51
C THR A 203 23.03 -7.05 4.18
N HIS A 204 22.24 -6.26 3.45
CA HIS A 204 21.64 -5.01 3.95
C HIS A 204 20.72 -5.23 5.14
N SER A 205 20.70 -4.26 6.06
CA SER A 205 20.02 -4.37 7.34
C SER A 205 18.53 -4.04 7.25
N PHE A 206 17.73 -4.75 8.04
CA PHE A 206 16.30 -4.55 8.20
C PHE A 206 15.96 -4.26 9.66
N TYR A 207 15.17 -3.22 9.92
CA TYR A 207 14.77 -2.82 11.27
C TYR A 207 13.26 -2.97 11.48
N ILE A 208 12.89 -3.58 12.61
CA ILE A 208 11.52 -3.68 13.12
C ILE A 208 11.51 -3.11 14.54
N GLY A 209 10.77 -2.03 14.76
CA GLY A 209 10.50 -1.43 16.06
C GLY A 209 9.43 -2.21 16.83
N GLU A 210 9.51 -2.16 18.16
CA GLU A 210 8.80 -3.09 19.07
C GLU A 210 7.26 -2.97 18.99
N SER A 211 6.72 -1.87 18.46
CA SER A 211 5.27 -1.65 18.24
C SER A 211 4.74 -2.14 16.89
N SER A 212 5.60 -2.62 15.98
CA SER A 212 5.21 -3.07 14.64
C SER A 212 4.48 -4.42 14.69
N TYR A 213 3.58 -4.71 13.75
CA TYR A 213 2.89 -6.01 13.67
C TYR A 213 3.14 -6.72 12.33
N ILE A 214 3.49 -8.00 12.40
CA ILE A 214 3.93 -8.80 11.24
C ILE A 214 3.09 -10.07 11.13
N LYS A 215 2.35 -10.25 10.02
CA LYS A 215 1.42 -11.37 9.83
C LYS A 215 1.82 -12.27 8.64
N LYS A 216 2.36 -13.45 8.97
CA LYS A 216 2.78 -14.58 8.09
C LYS A 216 4.08 -14.33 7.27
N GLY A 217 5.15 -15.13 7.43
CA GLY A 217 6.46 -15.16 6.73
C GLY A 217 7.19 -13.84 6.39
N ALA A 218 8.32 -13.34 6.94
CA ALA A 218 9.27 -13.70 7.99
C ALA A 218 10.24 -14.90 7.82
N LEU A 219 10.65 -15.20 6.57
CA LEU A 219 12.01 -15.70 6.22
C LEU A 219 12.18 -15.52 4.70
N LEU A 220 12.84 -14.48 4.16
CA LEU A 220 14.27 -14.12 4.15
C LEU A 220 15.21 -15.16 3.51
N HIS A 221 15.95 -14.71 2.48
CA HIS A 221 17.06 -15.41 1.83
C HIS A 221 18.34 -14.54 1.89
N SER A 222 19.51 -15.19 1.91
CA SER A 222 20.87 -14.61 2.05
C SER A 222 21.20 -13.81 3.34
N GLY A 223 20.22 -13.24 4.03
CA GLY A 223 20.36 -12.64 5.37
C GLY A 223 19.61 -13.45 6.45
N VAL A 224 20.15 -13.56 7.66
CA VAL A 224 19.60 -14.42 8.72
C VAL A 224 18.34 -13.84 9.34
N ALA A 225 17.21 -14.53 9.15
CA ALA A 225 16.13 -14.60 10.13
C ALA A 225 16.06 -16.01 10.74
N LYS A 226 15.39 -16.15 11.88
CA LYS A 226 15.08 -17.44 12.50
C LYS A 226 13.58 -17.60 12.75
N LYS A 227 13.20 -18.82 13.10
CA LYS A 227 11.93 -19.47 12.73
C LYS A 227 10.67 -18.91 13.42
N TYR A 228 9.56 -19.01 12.69
CA TYR A 228 8.18 -19.01 13.17
C TYR A 228 7.90 -19.86 14.42
N ASP A 229 6.99 -19.35 15.25
CA ASP A 229 5.69 -20.03 15.44
C ASP A 229 4.53 -19.07 15.08
N ALA A 230 3.31 -19.60 14.89
CA ALA A 230 2.15 -18.85 14.41
C ALA A 230 1.31 -18.20 15.54
N THR A 231 1.75 -18.32 16.80
CA THR A 231 1.06 -17.79 18.00
C THR A 231 1.85 -16.73 18.75
N ASP A 232 3.16 -16.61 18.53
CA ASP A 232 4.07 -15.83 19.39
C ASP A 232 4.88 -14.78 18.61
N ASN A 233 5.19 -13.65 19.27
CA ASN A 233 5.51 -12.40 18.59
C ASN A 233 7.01 -12.17 18.34
N ILE A 234 7.32 -11.83 17.07
CA ILE A 234 8.35 -10.90 16.57
C ILE A 234 9.77 -10.95 17.19
N VAL A 235 10.76 -11.22 16.34
CA VAL A 235 12.19 -11.06 16.67
C VAL A 235 12.64 -9.62 16.41
N VAL A 236 13.06 -8.92 17.47
CA VAL A 236 13.60 -7.54 17.42
C VAL A 236 15.13 -7.56 17.22
N VAL A 237 15.65 -6.80 16.25
CA VAL A 237 17.09 -6.71 15.98
C VAL A 237 17.69 -5.43 16.57
N LYS A 238 18.24 -5.53 17.79
CA LYS A 238 18.75 -4.38 18.56
C LYS A 238 20.15 -3.93 18.15
N LYS A 239 20.31 -3.42 16.92
CA LYS A 239 21.48 -2.61 16.50
C LYS A 239 21.06 -1.41 15.64
N GLN A 240 21.18 -0.22 16.21
CA GLN A 240 21.14 1.05 15.48
C GLN A 240 22.42 1.24 14.66
N TYR A 241 22.30 1.91 13.52
CA TYR A 241 23.39 2.42 12.69
C TYR A 241 22.99 3.81 12.18
N GLU A 242 23.95 4.70 11.92
CA GLU A 242 23.66 6.05 11.42
C GLU A 242 23.11 6.02 9.99
N ILE A 243 22.09 6.85 9.74
CA ILE A 243 21.47 7.01 8.42
C ILE A 243 22.05 8.26 7.76
N VAL A 244 22.83 8.07 6.69
CA VAL A 244 23.34 9.18 5.87
C VAL A 244 22.70 9.10 4.48
N ASN A 245 21.70 9.95 4.25
CA ASN A 245 21.01 10.09 2.97
C ASN A 245 20.75 11.58 2.72
N SER A 246 21.18 12.11 1.57
CA SER A 246 21.12 13.55 1.25
C SER A 246 19.71 14.13 1.15
N PHE A 247 18.67 13.29 0.99
CA PHE A 247 17.26 13.72 1.04
C PHE A 247 16.73 13.90 2.47
N PHE A 248 17.49 13.48 3.49
CA PHE A 248 17.14 13.60 4.91
C PHE A 248 18.29 14.28 5.67
N THR A 249 18.30 15.62 5.64
CA THR A 249 19.18 16.41 6.52
C THR A 249 18.89 16.12 7.99
N GLN A 250 19.93 16.21 8.81
CA GLN A 250 20.02 15.54 10.11
C GLN A 250 18.88 15.88 11.09
N ASN A 251 18.27 14.83 11.65
CA ASN A 251 17.74 14.85 13.01
C ASN A 251 18.23 13.59 13.73
N THR A 252 19.18 13.77 14.64
CA THR A 252 19.83 12.68 15.37
C THR A 252 18.85 12.03 16.35
N ILE A 253 18.65 10.72 16.28
CA ILE A 253 17.81 9.99 17.25
C ILE A 253 18.62 9.77 18.54
N SER A 254 18.71 10.80 19.38
CA SER A 254 19.36 10.73 20.69
C SER A 254 18.41 10.16 21.74
N SER A 255 18.30 8.83 21.82
CA SER A 255 17.59 8.13 22.90
C SER A 255 18.48 7.97 24.14
N SER A 256 18.59 9.01 24.97
CA SER A 256 19.28 8.93 26.26
C SER A 256 18.44 8.18 27.30
N PHE A 257 18.90 6.98 27.70
CA PHE A 257 18.36 6.26 28.85
C PHE A 257 19.43 6.09 29.92
N SER A 258 19.23 6.73 31.07
CA SER A 258 19.95 6.41 32.30
C SER A 258 19.37 5.15 32.93
N LEU A 259 20.22 4.19 33.29
CA LEU A 259 19.83 3.03 34.09
C LEU A 259 19.55 3.44 35.54
N ALA A 260 18.49 2.86 36.11
CA ALA A 260 18.17 2.78 37.52
C ALA A 260 17.61 1.38 37.79
#